data_AF-A0A2D9APC3-F1
#
_entry.id   AF-A0A2D9APC3-F1
#
_cell.length_a   1.000
_cell.length_b   1.000
_cell.length_c   1.000
_cell.angle_alpha   90.00
_cell.angle_beta   90.00
_cell.angle_gamma   90.00
#
_symmetry.space_group_name_H-M   'P 1'
#
loop_
_entity.id
_entity.type
_entity.pdbx_description
1 polymer ?
#
loop_
_entity_poly.entity_id
_entity_poly.type
_entity_poly.pdbx_seq_one_letter_code
_entity_poly.pdbx_strand_id
1 'polypeptide(L)' 'MAKKTVASLQKKGAKSFTKAIKLQKNKSGNYTFISEVVPKEQVKEFFEKK' A
#
# COMPACT_ATOMS: atom_id res chain seq x y z
N MET A 1 -30.22 -12.43 22.77
CA MET A 1 -29.04 -11.63 23.14
C MET A 1 -27.92 -11.89 22.13
N ALA A 2 -27.96 -11.22 20.98
CA ALA A 2 -26.87 -11.22 20.00
C ALA A 2 -25.76 -10.28 20.50
N LYS A 3 -25.04 -10.70 21.54
CA LYS A 3 -23.97 -9.90 22.15
C LYS A 3 -22.64 -10.54 21.78
N LYS A 4 -21.81 -9.79 21.02
CA LYS A 4 -20.37 -9.98 20.76
C LYS A 4 -19.89 -10.60 19.43
N THR A 5 -20.67 -10.62 18.35
CA THR A 5 -20.17 -11.11 17.04
C THR A 5 -19.91 -10.03 15.97
N VAL A 6 -19.93 -8.75 16.33
CA VAL A 6 -19.69 -7.65 15.35
C VAL A 6 -18.25 -7.11 15.41
N ALA A 7 -17.54 -7.29 16.52
CA ALA A 7 -16.22 -6.67 16.73
C ALA A 7 -15.01 -7.51 16.24
N SER A 8 -15.21 -8.77 15.88
CA SER A 8 -14.12 -9.68 15.46
C SER A 8 -13.89 -9.71 13.95
N LEU A 9 -14.87 -9.27 13.13
CA LEU A 9 -14.77 -9.33 11.67
C LEU A 9 -13.98 -8.15 11.07
N GLN A 10 -13.98 -7.00 11.74
CA GLN A 10 -13.38 -5.76 11.20
C GLN A 10 -11.84 -5.70 11.30
N LYS A 11 -11.22 -6.50 12.17
CA LYS A 11 -9.78 -6.38 12.46
C LYS A 11 -8.88 -7.35 11.70
N LYS A 12 -9.43 -8.35 11.00
CA LYS A 12 -8.64 -9.44 10.40
C LYS A 12 -8.29 -9.27 8.91
N GLY A 13 -8.91 -8.32 8.19
CA GLY A 13 -8.69 -8.16 6.74
C GLY A 13 -8.41 -6.74 6.25
N ALA A 14 -8.39 -5.72 7.12
CA ALA A 14 -8.45 -4.32 6.69
C ALA A 14 -7.11 -3.57 6.62
N LYS A 15 -5.96 -4.17 6.97
CA LYS A 15 -4.72 -3.41 7.26
C LYS A 15 -3.41 -3.98 6.70
N SER A 16 -3.44 -4.68 5.58
CA SER A 16 -2.20 -5.21 5.00
C SER A 16 -1.77 -4.55 3.70
N PHE A 17 -2.54 -3.60 3.16
CA PHE A 17 -2.20 -2.92 1.91
C PHE A 17 -1.95 -1.44 2.14
N THR A 18 -0.87 -0.93 1.54
CA THR A 18 -0.47 0.48 1.57
C THR A 18 -0.40 0.98 0.14
N LYS A 19 -0.99 2.16 -0.12
CA LYS A 19 -0.77 2.85 -1.39
C LYS A 19 0.62 3.51 -1.34
N ALA A 20 1.57 2.96 -2.07
CA ALA A 20 2.90 3.53 -2.21
C ALA A 20 2.93 4.45 -3.44
N ILE A 21 3.52 5.63 -3.27
CA ILE A 21 3.66 6.62 -4.34
C ILE A 21 5.15 6.94 -4.46
N LYS A 22 5.72 6.68 -5.64
CA LYS A 22 7.13 6.93 -5.95
C LYS A 22 7.24 7.99 -7.02
N LEU A 23 8.25 8.86 -6.87
CA LEU A 23 8.66 9.82 -7.88
C LEU A 23 9.75 9.17 -8.75
N GLN A 24 9.56 9.10 -10.07
CA GLN A 24 10.58 8.63 -11.01
C GLN A 24 10.99 9.77 -11.95
N LYS A 25 12.29 9.94 -12.16
CA LYS A 25 12.83 10.89 -13.12
C LYS A 25 12.90 10.22 -14.48
N ASN A 26 12.24 10.81 -15.48
CA ASN A 26 12.31 10.34 -16.86
C ASN A 26 13.62 10.81 -17.51
N LYS A 27 14.05 10.15 -18.60
CA LYS A 27 15.27 10.49 -19.37
C LYS A 27 15.31 11.97 -19.79
N SER A 28 14.15 12.55 -20.08
CA SER A 28 14.00 13.95 -20.48
C SER A 28 13.99 14.96 -19.31
N GLY A 29 14.23 14.51 -18.07
CA GLY A 29 14.33 15.38 -16.89
C GLY A 29 13.01 15.66 -16.15
N ASN A 30 11.87 15.25 -16.71
CA ASN A 30 10.56 15.36 -16.09
C ASN A 30 10.38 14.36 -14.93
N TYR A 31 9.55 14.72 -13.94
CA TYR A 31 9.17 13.82 -12.86
C TYR A 31 7.78 13.24 -13.10
N THR A 32 7.65 11.94 -12.91
CA THR A 32 6.37 11.23 -13.01
C THR A 32 6.10 10.51 -11.69
N PHE A 33 4.83 10.48 -11.29
CA PHE A 33 4.39 9.74 -10.12
C PHE A 33 3.92 8.36 -10.53
N ILE A 34 4.47 7.33 -9.88
CA ILE A 34 4.02 5.94 -10.01
C ILE A 34 3.33 5.58 -8.69
N SER A 35 2.06 5.17 -8.76
CA SER A 35 1.30 4.74 -7.59
C SER A 35 0.90 3.28 -7.72
N GLU A 36 1.19 2.48 -6.71
CA GLU A 36 0.80 1.06 -6.65
C GLU A 36 0.26 0.72 -5.26
N VAL A 37 -0.70 -0.20 -5.19
CA VAL A 37 -1.21 -0.71 -3.92
C VAL A 37 -0.43 -1.98 -3.60
N VAL A 38 0.47 -1.87 -2.62
CA VAL A 38 1.39 -2.95 -2.25
C VAL A 38 1.09 -3.48 -0.85
N PRO A 39 1.33 -4.78 -0.59
CA PRO A 39 1.35 -5.30 0.76
C PRO A 39 2.34 -4.53 1.64
N LYS A 40 2.05 -4.36 2.93
CA LYS A 40 2.87 -3.59 3.87
C LYS A 40 4.32 -4.08 3.93
N GLU A 41 4.53 -5.37 3.74
CA GLU A 41 5.84 -6.03 3.75
C GLU A 41 6.65 -5.70 2.49
N GLN A 42 5.99 -5.47 1.36
CA GLN A 42 6.59 -5.25 0.03
C GLN A 42 6.77 -3.76 -0.31
N VAL A 43 6.44 -2.85 0.62
CA VAL A 43 6.62 -1.41 0.43
C VAL A 43 8.09 -1.06 0.17
N LYS A 44 9.04 -1.73 0.83
CA LYS A 44 10.48 -1.48 0.63
C LYS A 44 10.94 -1.87 -0.77
N GLU A 45 10.54 -3.06 -1.23
CA GLU A 45 10.85 -3.57 -2.58
C GLU A 45 10.31 -2.65 -3.68
N PHE A 46 9.14 -2.05 -3.46
CA PHE A 46 8.56 -1.07 -4.38
C PHE A 46 9.45 0.18 -4.57
N PHE A 47 10.08 0.67 -3.50
CA PHE A 47 10.97 1.83 -3.59
C PHE A 47 12.36 1.48 -4.15
N GLU A 48 12.84 0.25 -3.94
CA GLU A 48 14.14 -0.23 -4.41
C GLU A 48 14.18 -0.52 -5.93
N LYS A 49 13.05 -0.86 -6.55
CA LYS A 49 12.93 -0.99 -8.02
C LYS A 49 13.26 0.35 -8.70
N LYS A 50 14.42 0.45 -9.37
CA LYS A 50 14.88 1.67 -10.06
C LYS A 50 14.10 1.96 -11.33
#